data_AF-A0A8S3GJN4-F1
#
_entry.id   AF-A0A8S3GJN4-F1
#
_cell.length_a   1.000
_cell.length_b   1.000
_cell.length_c   1.000
_cell.angle_alpha   90.00
_cell.angle_beta   90.00
_cell.angle_gamma   90.00
#
_symmetry.space_group_name_H-M   'P 1'
#
loop_
_entity.id
_entity.type
_entity.pdbx_description
1 polymer ?
#
loop_
_entity_poly.entity_id
_entity_poly.type
_entity_poly.pdbx_seq_one_letter_code
_entity_poly.pdbx_strand_id
1 'polypeptide(L)'
;KHEEAKTFRSNQIEELGVKVKVGLSWTEIKGHIVQLKAHDHSHPQSTEIYAKIDRLKSKAIENGFIFDSSWMTRSLNENETIESVLCGHSELLVIALNLIQKPAPKFIQVVKNLRVCGHC
;
A
#
# COMPACT_ATOMS: atom_id res chain seq x y z
N LYS A 1 -2.01 -12.27 19.50
CA LYS A 1 -2.19 -10.90 20.04
C LYS A 1 -2.72 -9.89 19.02
N HIS A 2 -2.03 -9.60 17.90
CA HIS A 2 -2.53 -8.60 16.92
C HIS A 2 -3.64 -9.11 15.99
N GLU A 3 -3.57 -10.35 15.52
CA GLU A 3 -4.64 -10.99 14.74
C GLU A 3 -5.92 -11.06 15.57
N GLU A 4 -5.81 -11.48 16.83
CA GLU A 4 -6.91 -11.49 17.79
C GLU A 4 -7.50 -10.10 18.02
N ALA A 5 -6.68 -9.04 18.11
CA ALA A 5 -7.18 -7.67 18.27
C ALA A 5 -7.89 -7.14 17.02
N LYS A 6 -7.46 -7.56 15.82
CA LYS A 6 -8.08 -7.20 14.54
C LYS A 6 -9.41 -7.94 14.37
N THR A 7 -9.44 -9.23 14.68
CA THR A 7 -10.64 -10.07 14.68
C THR A 7 -11.63 -9.64 15.75
N PHE A 8 -11.16 -9.33 16.96
CA PHE A 8 -12.00 -8.82 18.05
C PHE A 8 -12.63 -7.46 17.71
N ARG A 9 -11.86 -6.52 17.15
CA ARG A 9 -12.41 -5.25 16.66
C ARG A 9 -13.38 -5.47 15.52
N SER A 10 -13.07 -6.31 14.53
CA SER A 10 -14.00 -6.62 13.45
C SER A 10 -15.31 -7.20 13.99
N ASN A 11 -15.26 -8.15 14.91
CA ASN A 11 -16.45 -8.78 15.49
C ASN A 11 -17.30 -7.76 16.27
N GLN A 12 -16.69 -6.92 17.13
CA GLN A 12 -17.42 -5.86 17.84
C GLN A 12 -18.04 -4.84 16.88
N ILE A 13 -17.32 -4.49 15.81
CA ILE A 13 -17.79 -3.51 14.83
C ILE A 13 -18.94 -4.10 13.97
N GLU A 14 -18.88 -5.40 13.66
CA GLU A 14 -19.97 -6.14 13.01
C GLU A 14 -21.21 -6.27 13.90
N GLU A 15 -21.03 -6.57 15.20
CA GLU A 15 -22.11 -6.58 16.21
C GLU A 15 -22.79 -5.21 16.34
N LEU A 16 -22.03 -4.12 16.16
CA LEU A 16 -22.53 -2.74 16.13
C LEU A 16 -23.13 -2.34 14.76
N GLY A 17 -23.15 -3.25 13.77
CA GLY A 17 -23.67 -2.99 12.42
C GLY A 17 -22.84 -2.00 11.60
N VAL A 18 -21.62 -1.68 12.05
CA VAL A 18 -20.73 -0.71 11.40
C VAL A 18 -19.92 -1.44 10.32
N LYS A 19 -19.93 -0.96 9.08
CA LYS A 19 -19.10 -1.53 8.01
C LYS A 19 -17.73 -0.86 7.99
N VAL A 20 -16.67 -1.61 8.32
CA VAL A 20 -15.29 -1.14 8.15
C VAL A 20 -14.97 -1.03 6.67
N LYS A 21 -14.68 0.19 6.19
CA LYS A 21 -14.18 0.40 4.83
C LYS A 21 -12.71 -0.03 4.76
N VAL A 22 -12.40 -0.97 3.88
CA VAL A 22 -11.01 -1.33 3.54
C VAL A 22 -10.38 -0.17 2.77
N GLY A 23 -9.15 0.18 3.12
CA GLY A 23 -8.36 1.15 2.38
C GLY A 23 -7.97 0.60 1.00
N LEU A 24 -8.41 1.29 -0.05
CA LEU A 24 -8.15 0.96 -1.44
C LEU A 24 -7.52 2.16 -2.13
N SER A 25 -6.48 1.89 -2.91
CA SER A 25 -5.95 2.84 -3.89
C SER A 25 -6.28 2.37 -5.29
N TRP A 26 -6.47 3.29 -6.22
CA TRP A 26 -6.68 2.95 -7.63
C TRP A 26 -6.09 3.95 -8.60
N THR A 27 -5.97 3.50 -9.85
CA THR A 27 -5.48 4.26 -11.00
C THR A 27 -6.24 3.81 -12.24
N GLU A 28 -6.21 4.63 -13.28
CA GLU A 28 -6.63 4.23 -14.62
C GLU A 28 -5.42 3.85 -15.49
N ILE A 29 -5.43 2.62 -16.02
CA ILE A 29 -4.43 2.11 -16.94
C ILE A 29 -5.15 1.62 -18.19
N LYS A 30 -4.83 2.22 -19.35
CA LYS A 30 -5.38 1.84 -20.66
C LYS A 30 -6.93 1.76 -20.64
N GLY A 31 -7.61 2.74 -20.05
CA GLY A 31 -9.07 2.78 -19.95
C GLY A 31 -9.68 1.92 -18.84
N HIS A 32 -8.88 1.21 -18.04
CA HIS A 32 -9.36 0.31 -17.00
C HIS A 32 -8.95 0.78 -15.61
N ILE A 33 -9.89 0.73 -14.67
CA ILE A 33 -9.62 1.02 -13.26
C ILE A 33 -9.00 -0.23 -12.63
N VAL A 34 -7.79 -0.09 -12.08
CA VAL A 34 -7.16 -1.12 -11.26
C VAL A 34 -7.16 -0.67 -9.81
N GLN A 35 -7.69 -1.50 -8.92
CA GLN A 35 -7.78 -1.23 -7.49
C GLN A 35 -6.88 -2.21 -6.74
N LEU A 36 -6.14 -1.71 -5.75
CA LEU A 36 -5.28 -2.50 -4.88
C LEU A 36 -5.52 -2.12 -3.42
N LYS A 37 -5.44 -3.11 -2.53
CA LYS A 37 -5.40 -2.91 -1.08
C LYS A 37 -3.97 -2.99 -0.55
N ALA A 38 -3.75 -2.63 0.72
CA ALA A 38 -2.43 -2.78 1.31
C ALA A 38 -2.04 -4.27 1.37
N HIS A 39 -0.79 -4.58 1.05
CA HIS A 39 -0.24 -5.93 0.97
C HIS A 39 -1.02 -6.85 0.01
N ASP A 40 -1.51 -6.29 -1.11
CA ASP A 40 -2.23 -7.07 -2.10
C ASP A 40 -1.26 -7.90 -2.94
N HIS A 41 -1.44 -9.23 -2.90
CA HIS A 41 -0.70 -10.19 -3.72
C HIS A 41 -1.59 -10.89 -4.76
N SER A 42 -2.89 -10.54 -4.82
CA SER A 42 -3.87 -11.19 -5.70
C SER A 42 -3.79 -10.73 -7.15
N HIS A 43 -3.15 -9.58 -7.41
CA HIS A 43 -2.97 -9.06 -8.76
C HIS A 43 -2.04 -9.98 -9.57
N PRO A 44 -2.34 -10.29 -10.85
CA PRO A 44 -1.51 -11.18 -11.68
C PRO A 44 -0.04 -10.75 -11.80
N GLN A 45 0.22 -9.44 -11.73
CA GLN A 45 1.56 -8.86 -11.77
C GLN A 45 2.13 -8.55 -10.37
N SER A 46 1.61 -9.14 -9.29
CA SER A 46 2.05 -8.80 -7.92
C SER A 46 3.56 -8.94 -7.75
N THR A 47 4.18 -10.02 -8.22
CA THR A 47 5.64 -10.21 -8.20
C THR A 47 6.40 -9.07 -8.86
N GLU A 48 5.95 -8.60 -10.02
CA GLU A 48 6.58 -7.47 -10.73
C GLU A 48 6.39 -6.15 -9.98
N ILE A 49 5.21 -5.93 -9.39
CA ILE A 49 4.89 -4.75 -8.59
C ILE A 49 5.84 -4.65 -7.40
N TYR A 50 5.99 -5.72 -6.60
CA TYR A 50 6.90 -5.71 -5.45
C TYR A 50 8.36 -5.57 -5.87
N ALA A 51 8.79 -6.26 -6.95
CA ALA A 51 10.14 -6.08 -7.47
C ALA A 51 10.41 -4.64 -7.95
N LYS A 52 9.40 -3.96 -8.51
CA LYS A 52 9.51 -2.55 -8.89
C LYS A 52 9.62 -1.65 -7.66
N ILE A 53 8.85 -1.92 -6.61
CA ILE A 53 8.94 -1.18 -5.34
C ILE A 53 10.32 -1.35 -4.73
N ASP A 54 10.88 -2.57 -4.69
CA ASP A 54 12.21 -2.79 -4.15
C ASP A 54 13.29 -1.99 -4.90
N ARG A 55 13.21 -1.93 -6.23
CA ARG A 55 14.11 -1.09 -7.04
C ARG A 55 13.95 0.40 -6.76
N LEU A 56 12.71 0.87 -6.60
CA LEU A 56 12.42 2.27 -6.28
C LEU A 56 12.93 2.62 -4.88
N LYS A 57 12.72 1.74 -3.91
CA LYS A 57 13.22 1.83 -2.54
C LYS A 57 14.73 1.94 -2.52
N SER A 58 15.44 0.99 -3.13
CA SER A 58 16.91 1.02 -3.15
C SER A 58 17.44 2.33 -3.74
N LYS A 59 16.87 2.77 -4.87
CA LYS A 59 17.24 4.04 -5.49
C LYS A 59 16.91 5.24 -4.60
N ALA A 60 15.78 5.24 -3.90
CA ALA A 60 15.41 6.32 -3.01
C ALA A 60 16.39 6.42 -1.82
N ILE A 61 16.74 5.28 -1.20
CA ILE A 61 17.71 5.21 -0.11
C ILE A 61 19.09 5.69 -0.56
N GLU A 62 19.55 5.27 -1.75
CA GLU A 62 20.80 5.74 -2.35
C GLU A 62 20.82 7.27 -2.54
N ASN A 63 19.64 7.89 -2.70
CA ASN A 63 19.48 9.35 -2.81
C ASN A 63 19.14 10.03 -1.47
N GLY A 64 19.31 9.33 -0.34
CA GLY A 64 19.14 9.90 1.02
C GLY A 64 17.72 9.87 1.57
N PHE A 65 16.80 9.10 0.97
CA PHE A 65 15.46 8.92 1.51
C PHE A 65 15.49 8.13 2.83
N ILE A 66 14.72 8.57 3.83
CA ILE A 66 14.61 7.92 5.14
C ILE A 66 13.14 7.57 5.37
N PHE A 67 12.89 6.33 5.80
CA PHE A 67 11.56 5.90 6.16
C PHE A 67 11.06 6.56 7.45
N ASP A 68 9.87 7.14 7.39
CA ASP A 68 9.27 7.87 8.50
C ASP A 68 8.19 7.01 9.19
N SER A 69 8.51 6.54 10.39
CA SER A 69 7.61 5.71 11.19
C SER A 69 6.38 6.45 11.71
N SER A 70 6.34 7.78 11.67
CA SER A 70 5.19 8.57 12.13
C SER A 70 3.92 8.33 11.31
N TRP A 71 4.07 7.80 10.10
CA TRP A 71 2.96 7.46 9.20
C TRP A 71 2.44 6.02 9.37
N MET A 72 3.01 5.23 10.27
CA MET A 72 2.50 3.91 10.59
C MET A 72 1.27 4.00 11.48
N THR A 73 0.23 3.25 11.15
CA THR A 73 -1.03 3.22 11.92
C THR A 73 -1.02 2.23 13.08
N ARG A 74 0.04 1.41 13.20
CA ARG A 74 0.24 0.44 14.27
C ARG A 74 1.73 0.21 14.53
N SER A 75 2.02 -0.35 15.71
CA SER A 75 3.34 -0.88 16.03
C SER A 75 3.70 -2.07 15.14
N LEU A 76 5.00 -2.23 14.90
CA LEU A 76 5.58 -3.36 14.19
C LEU A 76 5.55 -4.62 15.04
N ASN A 77 5.35 -5.76 14.37
CA ASN A 77 5.61 -7.07 14.98
C ASN A 77 7.11 -7.39 14.93
N GLU A 78 7.54 -8.44 15.65
CA GLU A 78 8.96 -8.86 15.72
C GLU A 78 9.60 -9.13 14.35
N ASN A 79 8.80 -9.53 13.36
CA ASN A 79 9.27 -9.86 12.01
C ASN A 79 9.09 -8.72 10.99
N GLU A 80 8.66 -7.54 11.42
CA GLU A 80 8.35 -6.43 10.53
C GLU A 80 9.33 -5.27 10.71
N THR A 81 9.70 -4.65 9.60
CA THR A 81 10.43 -3.38 9.59
C THR A 81 9.51 -2.25 9.16
N ILE A 82 9.90 -1.01 9.44
CA ILE A 82 9.18 0.19 8.94
C ILE A 82 9.05 0.09 7.42
N GLU A 83 10.14 -0.28 6.75
CA GLU A 83 10.19 -0.44 5.30
C GLU A 83 9.22 -1.52 4.81
N SER A 84 9.20 -2.70 5.44
CA SER A 84 8.35 -3.81 4.99
C SER A 84 6.86 -3.46 5.09
N VAL A 85 6.48 -2.65 6.08
CA VAL A 85 5.09 -2.21 6.25
C VAL A 85 4.73 -1.08 5.29
N LEU A 86 5.58 -0.04 5.20
CA LEU A 86 5.30 1.13 4.38
C LEU A 86 5.36 0.79 2.88
N CYS A 87 6.27 -0.08 2.44
CA CYS A 87 6.33 -0.57 1.07
C CYS A 87 5.12 -1.44 0.66
N GLY A 88 4.33 -1.91 1.64
CA GLY A 88 3.07 -2.62 1.40
C GLY A 88 1.85 -1.70 1.19
N HIS A 89 2.00 -0.38 1.25
CA HIS A 89 0.89 0.55 1.08
C HIS A 89 0.29 0.48 -0.34
N SER A 90 -1.04 0.51 -0.42
CA SER A 90 -1.74 0.40 -1.71
C SER A 90 -1.41 1.54 -2.67
N GLU A 91 -1.12 2.73 -2.16
CA GLU A 91 -0.63 3.88 -2.92
C GLU A 91 0.64 3.51 -3.70
N LEU A 92 1.65 2.96 -3.02
CA LEU A 92 2.91 2.55 -3.64
C LEU A 92 2.71 1.39 -4.62
N LEU A 93 1.84 0.42 -4.31
CA LEU A 93 1.51 -0.67 -5.24
C LEU A 93 0.94 -0.13 -6.55
N VAL A 94 0.04 0.85 -6.47
CA VAL A 94 -0.58 1.50 -7.64
C VAL A 94 0.44 2.34 -8.42
N ILE A 95 1.35 3.05 -7.74
CA ILE A 95 2.45 3.79 -8.39
C ILE A 95 3.37 2.84 -9.14
N ALA A 96 3.78 1.74 -8.51
CA ALA A 96 4.65 0.75 -9.11
C ALA A 96 4.01 0.09 -10.33
N LEU A 97 2.73 -0.28 -10.25
CA LEU A 97 1.97 -0.80 -11.39
C LEU A 97 1.92 0.21 -12.55
N ASN A 98 1.69 1.50 -12.27
CA ASN A 98 1.74 2.53 -13.30
C ASN A 98 3.10 2.59 -13.99
N LEU A 99 4.19 2.56 -13.23
CA LEU A 99 5.55 2.61 -13.78
C LEU A 99 5.94 1.35 -14.55
N ILE A 100 5.31 0.21 -14.27
CA ILE A 100 5.47 -1.02 -15.08
C ILE A 100 4.71 -0.86 -16.40
N GLN A 101 3.46 -0.40 -16.35
CA GLN A 101 2.59 -0.30 -17.52
C GLN A 101 2.92 0.90 -18.43
N LYS A 102 3.52 1.95 -17.85
CA LYS A 102 3.92 3.19 -18.51
C LYS A 102 5.29 3.61 -17.96
N PRO A 103 6.41 3.16 -18.55
CA PRO A 103 7.76 3.39 -18.00
C PRO A 103 8.20 4.86 -17.89
N ALA A 104 7.67 5.73 -18.75
CA ALA A 104 7.95 7.16 -18.74
C ALA A 104 6.64 7.96 -18.77
N PRO A 105 5.85 7.94 -17.68
CA PRO A 105 4.57 8.62 -17.64
C PRO A 105 4.81 10.13 -17.44
N LYS A 106 4.03 10.97 -18.13
CA LYS A 106 4.04 12.43 -17.89
C LYS A 106 3.59 12.78 -16.46
N PHE A 107 2.61 12.03 -15.94
CA PHE A 107 2.13 12.09 -14.57
C PHE A 107 1.52 10.74 -14.19
N ILE A 108 1.47 10.45 -12.88
CA ILE A 108 0.76 9.30 -12.32
C ILE A 108 -0.34 9.86 -11.43
N GLN A 109 -1.57 9.39 -11.62
CA GLN A 109 -2.70 9.72 -10.76
C GLN A 109 -3.03 8.53 -9.88
N VAL A 110 -3.05 8.76 -8.57
CA VAL A 110 -3.45 7.76 -7.58
C VAL A 110 -4.60 8.35 -6.76
N VAL A 111 -5.66 7.58 -6.59
CA VAL A 111 -6.80 7.96 -5.76
C VAL A 111 -6.94 6.97 -4.62
N LYS A 112 -7.31 7.47 -3.43
CA LYS A 112 -7.52 6.68 -2.21
C LYS A 112 -8.94 6.95 -1.68
N ASN A 113 -9.63 5.92 -1.19
CA ASN A 113 -10.97 6.07 -0.59
C ASN A 113 -10.94 6.51 0.89
N LEU A 114 -9.77 6.40 1.53
CA LEU A 114 -9.48 6.88 2.87
C LEU A 114 -8.48 8.04 2.79
N ARG A 115 -7.75 8.29 3.88
CA ARG A 115 -6.64 9.26 3.90
C ARG A 115 -5.44 8.73 3.11
N VAL A 116 -4.85 9.59 2.28
CA VAL A 116 -3.56 9.32 1.60
C VAL A 116 -2.44 9.32 2.65
N CYS A 117 -1.58 8.32 2.60
CA CYS A 117 -0.39 8.25 3.45
C CYS A 117 0.61 9.38 3.09
N GLY A 118 1.10 10.14 4.07
CA GLY A 118 2.07 11.21 3.82
C GLY A 118 3.49 10.71 3.50
N HIS A 119 3.75 9.41 3.69
CA HIS A 119 5.01 8.78 3.32
C HIS A 119 5.04 8.30 1.86
N CYS A 120 3.89 8.00 1.27
CA CYS A 120 3.77 7.46 -0.09
C CYS A 120 3.69 8.57 -1.14
#